data_AF-A0A256H6K3-F1
#
_entry.id   AF-A0A256H6K3-F1
#
_cell.length_a   1.000
_cell.length_b   1.000
_cell.length_c   1.000
_cell.angle_alpha   90.00
_cell.angle_beta   90.00
_cell.angle_gamma   90.00
#
_symmetry.space_group_name_H-M   'P 1'
#
loop_
_entity.id
_entity.type
_entity.pdbx_description
1 polymer ?
#
loop_
_entity_poly.entity_id
_entity_poly.type
_entity_poly.pdbx_seq_one_letter_code
_entity_poly.pdbx_strand_id
1 'polypeptide(L)'
;MHTRSRRPTADLPELAPEVTLVDVDDELGVTPVQALLLDRVLGGDDPAFWVDGANSANTTRLRELEPADRVLDRIEVARGFTAHQHTALLDRLAGRLAARETPSVVVATGLDGMYRAADVDGELAERMFVRAIASVARVARVHDVPVVVTRRREDDFSRPLRRAAATCLQCRATPFGPRFEDAEGDAETLVYHTDDGWLQTTLTYWREVLEHRARMHEASALERTPVTSGLR
;
A
#
# COMPACT_ATOMS: atom_id res chain seq x y z
N MET A 1 -8.69 -5.60 33.81
CA MET A 1 -9.63 -6.06 32.77
C MET A 1 -9.64 -4.98 31.69
N HIS A 2 -8.72 -5.04 30.73
CA HIS A 2 -8.69 -4.09 29.63
C HIS A 2 -9.61 -4.61 28.53
N THR A 3 -10.76 -3.97 28.39
CA THR A 3 -11.59 -4.09 27.20
C THR A 3 -10.77 -3.57 26.02
N ARG A 4 -10.09 -4.48 25.31
CA ARG A 4 -9.60 -4.21 23.96
C ARG A 4 -10.84 -3.89 23.14
N SER A 5 -11.15 -2.61 22.96
CA SER A 5 -11.98 -2.19 21.84
C SER A 5 -11.20 -2.55 20.59
N ARG A 6 -11.52 -3.71 20.01
CA ARG A 6 -10.94 -4.16 18.75
C ARG A 6 -11.70 -3.38 17.68
N ARG A 7 -11.09 -2.31 17.18
CA ARG A 7 -11.63 -1.56 16.05
C ARG A 7 -11.93 -2.52 14.90
N PRO A 8 -12.95 -2.22 14.08
CA PRO A 8 -13.23 -3.07 12.95
C PRO A 8 -12.00 -3.20 12.05
N THR A 9 -11.72 -4.42 11.59
CA THR A 9 -10.52 -4.72 10.80
C THR A 9 -10.94 -4.99 9.37
N ALA A 10 -10.34 -4.27 8.42
CA ALA A 10 -10.54 -4.46 7.00
C ALA A 10 -9.86 -5.75 6.51
N ASP A 11 -10.45 -6.43 5.53
CA ASP A 11 -9.71 -7.41 4.73
C ASP A 11 -8.57 -6.70 4.00
N LEU A 12 -7.39 -7.29 4.08
CA LEU A 12 -6.17 -6.75 3.48
C LEU A 12 -6.04 -7.19 2.02
N PRO A 13 -5.54 -6.32 1.13
CA PRO A 13 -5.28 -6.67 -0.25
C PRO A 13 -4.17 -7.74 -0.33
N GLU A 14 -4.32 -8.66 -1.29
CA GLU A 14 -3.29 -9.64 -1.60
C GLU A 14 -2.09 -8.94 -2.26
N LEU A 15 -0.88 -9.36 -1.93
CA LEU A 15 0.34 -8.76 -2.44
C LEU A 15 1.04 -9.70 -3.42
N ALA A 16 1.06 -9.30 -4.70
CA ALA A 16 1.81 -9.99 -5.74
C ALA A 16 3.35 -9.80 -5.55
N PRO A 17 4.20 -10.68 -6.09
CA PRO A 17 5.66 -10.60 -5.99
C PRO A 17 6.27 -9.50 -6.88
N GLU A 18 5.83 -8.27 -6.63
CA GLU A 18 6.16 -7.07 -7.40
C GLU A 18 6.29 -5.86 -6.47
N VAL A 19 6.59 -4.69 -7.05
CA VAL A 19 6.56 -3.43 -6.31
C VAL A 19 5.13 -2.92 -6.23
N THR A 20 4.59 -2.85 -5.02
CA THR A 20 3.30 -2.23 -4.71
C THR A 20 3.53 -0.89 -4.03
N LEU A 21 3.15 0.21 -4.68
CA LEU A 21 3.13 1.55 -4.06
C LEU A 21 1.84 1.72 -3.27
N VAL A 22 1.96 2.07 -1.98
CA VAL A 22 0.82 2.37 -1.11
C VAL A 22 0.90 3.83 -0.70
N ASP A 23 -0.05 4.63 -1.15
CA ASP A 23 -0.32 5.96 -0.63
C ASP A 23 -1.26 5.83 0.56
N VAL A 24 -0.89 6.44 1.69
CA VAL A 24 -1.62 6.31 2.95
C VAL A 24 -2.04 7.70 3.41
N ASP A 25 -3.31 7.86 3.77
CA ASP A 25 -3.80 9.09 4.40
C ASP A 25 -2.96 9.42 5.63
N ASP A 26 -2.60 10.70 5.79
CA ASP A 26 -1.73 11.18 6.87
C ASP A 26 -2.21 10.76 8.28
N GLU A 27 -3.53 10.67 8.48
CA GLU A 27 -4.16 10.27 9.75
C GLU A 27 -3.84 8.83 10.16
N LEU A 28 -3.61 7.94 9.19
CA LEU A 28 -3.32 6.53 9.43
C LEU A 28 -1.84 6.29 9.72
N GLY A 29 -0.96 7.20 9.28
CA GLY A 29 0.49 7.06 9.41
C GLY A 29 1.01 5.77 8.78
N VAL A 30 1.92 5.06 9.47
CA VAL A 30 2.49 3.80 8.95
C VAL A 30 1.66 2.55 9.25
N THR A 31 0.57 2.69 10.02
CA THR A 31 -0.18 1.54 10.54
C THR A 31 -0.73 0.61 9.45
N PRO A 32 -1.29 1.10 8.32
CA PRO A 32 -1.77 0.20 7.26
C PRO A 32 -0.66 -0.66 6.65
N VAL A 33 0.53 -0.10 6.47
CA VAL A 33 1.70 -0.83 5.94
C VAL A 33 2.21 -1.85 6.97
N GLN A 34 2.14 -1.52 8.26
CA GLN A 34 2.45 -2.48 9.33
C GLN A 34 1.48 -3.66 9.32
N ALA A 35 0.19 -3.43 9.04
CA ALA A 35 -0.80 -4.49 8.91
C ALA A 35 -0.49 -5.41 7.71
N LEU A 36 -0.19 -4.84 6.54
CA LEU A 36 0.26 -5.61 5.37
C LEU A 36 1.52 -6.42 5.65
N LEU A 37 2.49 -5.85 6.36
CA LEU A 37 3.70 -6.55 6.77
C LEU A 37 3.40 -7.73 7.69
N LEU A 38 2.56 -7.51 8.72
CA LEU A 38 2.21 -8.54 9.70
C LEU A 38 1.42 -9.69 9.07
N ASP A 39 0.51 -9.39 8.14
CA ASP A 39 -0.25 -10.41 7.41
C ASP A 39 0.67 -11.42 6.71
N ARG A 40 1.70 -10.92 6.02
CA ARG A 40 2.71 -11.76 5.35
C ARG A 40 3.55 -12.58 6.32
N VAL A 41 3.96 -11.99 7.45
CA VAL A 41 4.75 -12.69 8.47
C VAL A 41 3.92 -13.79 9.15
N LEU A 42 2.64 -13.52 9.43
CA LEU A 42 1.73 -14.49 10.03
C LEU A 42 1.39 -15.66 9.10
N GLY A 43 1.44 -15.45 7.79
CA GLY A 43 1.17 -16.46 6.76
C GLY A 43 2.26 -17.51 6.54
N GLY A 44 3.45 -17.38 7.17
CA GLY A 44 4.56 -18.31 6.98
C GLY A 44 5.62 -18.20 8.07
N ASP A 45 6.81 -18.79 7.86
CA ASP A 45 7.96 -18.74 8.79
C ASP A 45 9.12 -17.86 8.31
N ASP A 46 9.05 -17.33 7.08
CA ASP A 46 10.10 -16.51 6.49
C ASP A 46 10.21 -15.12 7.13
N PRO A 47 11.42 -14.53 7.21
CA PRO A 47 11.61 -13.20 7.78
C PRO A 47 10.97 -12.12 6.91
N ALA A 48 10.76 -10.94 7.49
CA ALA A 48 10.37 -9.73 6.79
C ALA A 48 11.39 -8.62 7.03
N PHE A 49 11.61 -7.80 6.01
CA PHE A 49 12.55 -6.67 6.09
C PHE A 49 11.80 -5.35 5.95
N TRP A 50 12.10 -4.40 6.83
CA TRP A 50 11.54 -3.05 6.79
C TRP A 50 12.67 -2.00 6.75
N VAL A 51 12.77 -1.27 5.65
CA VAL A 51 13.69 -0.13 5.50
C VAL A 51 12.90 1.18 5.59
N ASP A 52 13.21 1.99 6.60
CA ASP A 52 12.52 3.28 6.83
C ASP A 52 13.32 4.46 6.28
N GLY A 53 12.71 5.17 5.32
CA GLY A 53 13.24 6.35 4.64
C GLY A 53 12.58 7.67 5.06
N ALA A 54 11.69 7.66 6.05
CA ALA A 54 11.00 8.87 6.50
C ALA A 54 10.92 9.02 8.02
N ASN A 55 11.76 8.30 8.77
CA ASN A 55 11.72 8.27 10.23
C ASN A 55 10.29 7.97 10.75
N SER A 56 9.59 7.11 10.01
CA SER A 56 8.18 6.81 10.17
C SER A 56 7.96 5.50 10.90
N ALA A 57 8.99 4.65 11.01
CA ALA A 57 8.86 3.37 11.67
C ALA A 57 8.55 3.53 13.16
N ASN A 58 7.46 2.89 13.60
CA ASN A 58 6.99 2.95 14.97
C ASN A 58 6.81 1.53 15.50
N THR A 59 7.83 1.03 16.19
CA THR A 59 7.84 -0.32 16.76
C THR A 59 6.86 -0.47 17.93
N THR A 60 6.52 0.63 18.63
CA THR A 60 5.47 0.62 19.65
C THR A 60 4.11 0.29 19.02
N ARG A 61 3.73 0.97 17.93
CA ARG A 61 2.51 0.64 17.19
C ARG A 61 2.54 -0.78 16.61
N LEU A 62 3.68 -1.22 16.10
CA LEU A 62 3.82 -2.60 15.62
C LEU A 62 3.53 -3.62 16.72
N ARG A 63 3.99 -3.36 17.96
CA ARG A 63 3.76 -4.21 19.13
C ARG A 63 2.33 -4.13 19.68
N GLU A 64 1.65 -3.01 19.46
CA GLU A 64 0.21 -2.88 19.77
C GLU A 64 -0.63 -3.74 18.83
N LEU A 65 -0.26 -3.79 17.54
CA LEU A 65 -0.91 -4.62 16.52
C LEU A 65 -0.66 -6.11 16.76
N GLU A 66 0.61 -6.50 17.00
CA GLU A 66 0.99 -7.88 17.28
C GLU A 66 1.88 -7.98 18.53
N PRO A 67 1.38 -8.50 19.66
CA PRO A 67 2.14 -8.57 20.90
C PRO A 67 3.08 -9.79 21.01
N ALA A 68 2.98 -10.79 20.12
CA ALA A 68 3.77 -12.02 20.23
C ALA A 68 5.21 -11.84 19.71
N ASP A 69 6.17 -11.99 20.62
CA ASP A 69 7.60 -11.81 20.31
C ASP A 69 8.09 -12.72 19.16
N ARG A 70 7.60 -13.96 19.09
CA ARG A 70 7.94 -14.89 18.00
C ARG A 70 7.63 -14.35 16.58
N VAL A 71 6.64 -13.47 16.45
CA VAL A 71 6.28 -12.84 15.17
C VAL A 71 7.16 -11.62 14.96
N LEU A 72 7.34 -10.80 16.00
CA LEU A 72 8.13 -9.58 15.94
C LEU A 72 9.63 -9.84 15.71
N ASP A 73 10.18 -10.91 16.27
CA ASP A 73 11.58 -11.32 16.13
C ASP A 73 11.97 -11.68 14.69
N ARG A 74 10.97 -11.92 13.83
CA ARG A 74 11.16 -12.20 12.39
C ARG A 74 11.14 -10.93 11.53
N ILE A 75 10.90 -9.77 12.12
CA ILE A 75 10.82 -8.48 11.43
C ILE A 75 12.10 -7.70 11.68
N GLU A 76 12.96 -7.65 10.67
CA GLU A 76 14.19 -6.86 10.73
C GLU A 76 13.95 -5.44 10.24
N VAL A 77 14.10 -4.46 11.15
CA VAL A 77 13.91 -3.05 10.84
C VAL A 77 15.25 -2.33 10.74
N ALA A 78 15.45 -1.60 9.64
CA ALA A 78 16.58 -0.70 9.44
C ALA A 78 16.09 0.71 9.13
N ARG A 79 16.74 1.72 9.71
CA ARG A 79 16.40 3.14 9.49
C ARG A 79 17.59 3.89 8.91
N GLY A 80 17.35 4.60 7.81
CA GLY A 80 18.27 5.60 7.30
C GLY A 80 17.95 6.96 7.92
N PHE A 81 18.96 7.74 8.29
CA PHE A 81 18.81 9.12 8.75
C PHE A 81 19.30 10.15 7.72
N THR A 82 19.87 9.67 6.61
CA THR A 82 20.29 10.49 5.47
C THR A 82 20.00 9.75 4.16
N ALA A 83 20.00 10.48 3.04
CA ALA A 83 19.90 9.89 1.70
C ALA A 83 20.97 8.81 1.46
N HIS A 84 22.21 9.04 1.91
CA HIS A 84 23.31 8.09 1.77
C HIS A 84 23.08 6.81 2.58
N GLN A 85 22.66 6.96 3.85
CA GLN A 85 22.38 5.80 4.70
C GLN A 85 21.21 4.98 4.16
N HIS A 86 20.12 5.64 3.75
CA HIS A 86 18.96 4.97 3.19
C HIS A 86 19.30 4.22 1.89
N THR A 87 20.08 4.85 0.98
CA THR A 87 20.57 4.18 -0.23
C THR A 87 21.43 2.96 0.12
N ALA A 88 22.36 3.10 1.06
CA ALA A 88 23.25 2.02 1.48
C ALA A 88 22.50 0.86 2.15
N LEU A 89 21.44 1.13 2.91
CA LEU A 89 20.59 0.10 3.51
C LEU A 89 19.86 -0.73 2.46
N LEU A 90 19.30 -0.08 1.43
CA LEU A 90 18.64 -0.78 0.32
C LEU A 90 19.62 -1.64 -0.49
N ASP A 91 20.81 -1.12 -0.76
CA ASP A 91 21.85 -1.87 -1.45
C ASP A 91 22.35 -3.07 -0.62
N ARG A 92 22.50 -2.89 0.70
CA ARG A 92 22.87 -3.97 1.62
C ARG A 92 21.77 -5.03 1.72
N LEU A 93 20.51 -4.62 1.74
CA LEU A 93 19.37 -5.55 1.71
C LEU A 93 19.41 -6.40 0.44
N ALA A 94 19.54 -5.77 -0.73
CA ALA A 94 19.65 -6.51 -2.00
C ALA A 94 20.83 -7.50 -1.98
N GLY A 95 21.98 -7.12 -1.42
CA GLY A 95 23.13 -8.02 -1.25
C GLY A 95 22.86 -9.16 -0.26
N ARG A 96 22.14 -8.91 0.82
CA ARG A 96 21.77 -9.91 1.84
C ARG A 96 20.81 -10.95 1.27
N LEU A 97 19.79 -10.52 0.53
CA LEU A 97 18.81 -11.43 -0.08
C LEU A 97 19.45 -12.33 -1.15
N ALA A 98 20.41 -11.82 -1.91
CA ALA A 98 21.20 -12.62 -2.85
C ALA A 98 22.01 -13.74 -2.17
N ALA A 99 22.28 -13.62 -0.87
CA ALA A 99 23.20 -14.51 -0.15
C ALA A 99 22.54 -15.71 0.54
N ARG A 100 21.19 -15.83 0.59
CA ARG A 100 20.36 -17.04 0.92
C ARG A 100 19.07 -16.76 1.72
N GLU A 101 18.48 -15.58 1.63
CA GLU A 101 17.22 -15.29 2.34
C GLU A 101 16.10 -14.95 1.37
N THR A 102 15.00 -15.71 1.45
CA THR A 102 13.74 -15.43 0.76
C THR A 102 12.76 -14.85 1.76
N PRO A 103 12.55 -13.53 1.81
CA PRO A 103 11.64 -12.92 2.76
C PRO A 103 10.18 -13.19 2.39
N SER A 104 9.30 -13.18 3.39
CA SER A 104 7.86 -13.18 3.18
C SER A 104 7.36 -11.87 2.56
N VAL A 105 8.04 -10.76 2.87
CA VAL A 105 7.79 -9.41 2.35
C VAL A 105 8.98 -8.47 2.61
N VAL A 106 9.16 -7.48 1.73
CA VAL A 106 10.01 -6.31 1.99
C VAL A 106 9.16 -5.04 2.01
N VAL A 107 9.38 -4.19 3.00
CA VAL A 107 8.69 -2.90 3.14
C VAL A 107 9.71 -1.76 3.09
N ALA A 108 9.44 -0.73 2.30
CA ALA A 108 10.20 0.52 2.29
C ALA A 108 9.30 1.74 2.48
N THR A 109 9.27 2.30 3.70
CA THR A 109 8.35 3.40 4.04
C THR A 109 8.97 4.76 3.76
N GLY A 110 8.21 5.63 3.11
CA GLY A 110 8.60 6.99 2.78
C GLY A 110 9.88 7.03 1.96
N LEU A 111 9.93 6.21 0.90
CA LEU A 111 11.11 5.94 0.11
C LEU A 111 11.76 7.22 -0.46
N ASP A 112 10.96 8.24 -0.76
CA ASP A 112 11.37 9.55 -1.26
C ASP A 112 11.81 10.53 -0.16
N GLY A 113 11.50 10.26 1.11
CA GLY A 113 11.64 11.18 2.24
C GLY A 113 13.08 11.69 2.44
N MET A 114 14.04 10.78 2.59
CA MET A 114 15.44 11.14 2.79
C MET A 114 16.05 11.92 1.62
N TYR A 115 15.54 11.75 0.41
CA TYR A 115 16.08 12.41 -0.79
C TYR A 115 15.54 13.83 -0.96
N ARG A 116 14.32 14.08 -0.49
CA ARG A 116 13.72 15.44 -0.47
C ARG A 116 14.35 16.35 0.57
N ALA A 117 14.75 15.78 1.71
CA ALA A 117 15.37 16.50 2.81
C ALA A 117 16.91 16.35 2.81
N ALA A 118 17.49 15.90 1.70
CA ALA A 118 18.91 15.60 1.65
C ALA A 118 19.74 16.89 1.68
N ASP A 119 20.81 16.88 2.47
CA ASP A 119 21.85 17.91 2.46
C ASP A 119 22.85 17.69 1.31
N VAL A 120 22.31 17.47 0.11
CA VAL A 120 23.08 17.30 -1.14
C VAL A 120 22.42 18.12 -2.26
N ASP A 121 23.13 18.32 -3.37
CA ASP A 121 22.53 18.95 -4.55
C ASP A 121 21.37 18.11 -5.12
N GLY A 122 20.39 18.79 -5.72
CA GLY A 122 19.15 18.16 -6.19
C GLY A 122 19.39 17.07 -7.25
N GLU A 123 20.37 17.25 -8.13
CA GLU A 123 20.68 16.26 -9.16
C GLU A 123 21.25 14.98 -8.53
N LEU A 124 22.13 15.11 -7.52
CA LEU A 124 22.60 13.97 -6.74
C LEU A 124 21.47 13.30 -5.97
N ALA A 125 20.58 14.07 -5.32
CA ALA A 125 19.42 13.52 -4.61
C ALA A 125 18.52 12.71 -5.54
N GLU A 126 18.23 13.21 -6.75
CA GLU A 126 17.46 12.51 -7.78
C GLU A 126 18.14 11.21 -8.23
N ARG A 127 19.45 11.26 -8.53
CA ARG A 127 20.21 10.05 -8.91
C ARG A 127 20.18 8.99 -7.81
N MET A 128 20.31 9.41 -6.54
CA MET A 128 20.24 8.50 -5.40
C MET A 128 18.84 7.91 -5.23
N PHE A 129 17.79 8.71 -5.43
CA PHE A 129 16.41 8.22 -5.37
C PHE A 129 16.11 7.22 -6.48
N VAL A 130 16.55 7.48 -7.72
CA VAL A 130 16.42 6.53 -8.84
C VAL A 130 17.16 5.22 -8.54
N ARG A 131 18.35 5.29 -7.91
CA ARG A 131 19.07 4.09 -7.46
C ARG A 131 18.27 3.32 -6.41
N ALA A 132 17.67 4.00 -5.44
CA ALA A 132 16.83 3.37 -4.42
C ALA A 132 15.62 2.64 -5.02
N ILE A 133 14.94 3.27 -5.97
CA ILE A 133 13.83 2.67 -6.73
C ILE A 133 14.32 1.43 -7.48
N ALA A 134 15.47 1.52 -8.15
CA ALA A 134 16.05 0.38 -8.87
C ALA A 134 16.41 -0.77 -7.94
N SER A 135 16.88 -0.49 -6.71
CA SER A 135 17.18 -1.51 -5.71
C SER A 135 15.92 -2.24 -5.24
N VAL A 136 14.83 -1.54 -4.90
CA VAL A 136 13.57 -2.20 -4.51
C VAL A 136 12.92 -2.97 -5.65
N ALA A 137 12.93 -2.44 -6.87
CA ALA A 137 12.41 -3.13 -8.05
C ALA A 137 13.23 -4.39 -8.39
N ARG A 138 14.56 -4.33 -8.19
CA ARG A 138 15.43 -5.50 -8.32
C ARG A 138 15.09 -6.56 -7.28
N VAL A 139 14.84 -6.16 -6.04
CA VAL A 139 14.48 -7.11 -4.96
C VAL A 139 13.24 -7.89 -5.35
N ALA A 140 12.16 -7.21 -5.72
CA ALA A 140 10.91 -7.86 -6.14
C ALA A 140 11.16 -8.88 -7.27
N ARG A 141 11.80 -8.42 -8.36
CA ARG A 141 12.01 -9.21 -9.56
C ARG A 141 12.97 -10.39 -9.37
N VAL A 142 14.05 -10.22 -8.62
CA VAL A 142 15.11 -11.24 -8.48
C VAL A 142 14.73 -12.30 -7.45
N HIS A 143 14.03 -11.90 -6.39
CA HIS A 143 13.67 -12.79 -5.30
C HIS A 143 12.24 -13.31 -5.36
N ASP A 144 11.42 -12.80 -6.31
CA ASP A 144 10.01 -13.18 -6.45
C ASP A 144 9.24 -12.96 -5.14
N VAL A 145 9.45 -11.79 -4.53
CA VAL A 145 8.87 -11.42 -3.23
C VAL A 145 8.07 -10.12 -3.32
N PRO A 146 6.97 -9.99 -2.57
CA PRO A 146 6.24 -8.73 -2.50
C PRO A 146 7.10 -7.62 -1.90
N VAL A 147 7.12 -6.45 -2.57
CA VAL A 147 7.80 -5.25 -2.09
C VAL A 147 6.81 -4.10 -1.95
N VAL A 148 6.47 -3.75 -0.72
CA VAL A 148 5.55 -2.65 -0.41
C VAL A 148 6.35 -1.38 -0.18
N VAL A 149 6.03 -0.32 -0.92
CA VAL A 149 6.70 0.97 -0.80
C VAL A 149 5.69 2.07 -0.51
N THR A 150 6.08 3.08 0.28
CA THR A 150 5.27 4.31 0.39
C THR A 150 6.07 5.53 0.00
N ARG A 151 5.37 6.61 -0.35
CA ARG A 151 5.96 7.93 -0.61
C ARG A 151 5.40 8.95 0.37
N ARG A 152 6.13 10.05 0.54
CA ARG A 152 5.77 11.18 1.40
C ARG A 152 4.92 12.20 0.67
N ARG A 153 5.10 12.33 -0.64
CA ARG A 153 4.37 13.29 -1.46
C ARG A 153 4.21 12.79 -2.88
N GLU A 154 3.01 12.96 -3.43
CA GLU A 154 2.76 12.84 -4.86
C GLU A 154 3.13 14.13 -5.58
N ASP A 155 4.17 14.07 -6.42
CA ASP A 155 4.63 15.18 -7.27
C ASP A 155 5.60 14.65 -8.35
N ASP A 156 6.19 15.57 -9.13
CA ASP A 156 7.16 15.22 -10.17
C ASP A 156 8.38 14.46 -9.63
N PHE A 157 8.82 14.75 -8.40
CA PHE A 157 9.95 14.08 -7.78
C PHE A 157 9.64 12.60 -7.50
N SER A 158 8.43 12.26 -7.03
CA SER A 158 8.04 10.85 -6.77
C SER A 158 7.53 10.11 -8.01
N ARG A 159 7.41 10.78 -9.16
CA ARG A 159 6.95 10.17 -10.41
C ARG A 159 7.74 8.93 -10.86
N PRO A 160 9.08 8.86 -10.71
CA PRO A 160 9.82 7.64 -11.04
C PRO A 160 9.41 6.43 -10.19
N LEU A 161 9.03 6.65 -8.92
CA LEU A 161 8.54 5.59 -8.03
C LEU A 161 7.17 5.09 -8.49
N ARG A 162 6.24 5.99 -8.81
CA ARG A 162 4.91 5.64 -9.36
C ARG A 162 5.02 4.81 -10.65
N ARG A 163 6.02 5.08 -11.49
CA ARG A 163 6.28 4.33 -12.73
C ARG A 163 6.91 2.96 -12.50
N ALA A 164 7.65 2.78 -11.41
CA ALA A 164 8.31 1.53 -11.08
C ALA A 164 7.37 0.55 -10.35
N ALA A 165 6.33 1.06 -9.72
CA ALA A 165 5.30 0.24 -9.08
C ALA A 165 4.35 -0.37 -10.13
N ALA A 166 4.16 -1.68 -10.03
CA ALA A 166 3.21 -2.40 -10.87
C ALA A 166 1.79 -2.21 -10.33
N THR A 167 1.61 -2.37 -9.02
CA THR A 167 0.35 -2.06 -8.33
C THR A 167 0.46 -0.75 -7.55
N CYS A 168 -0.61 0.04 -7.55
CA CYS A 168 -0.73 1.26 -6.75
C CYS A 168 -2.03 1.22 -5.93
N LEU A 169 -1.88 1.24 -4.61
CA LEU A 169 -2.97 1.24 -3.65
C LEU A 169 -3.09 2.60 -2.95
N GLN A 170 -4.31 3.05 -2.77
CA GLN A 170 -4.70 4.15 -1.90
C GLN A 170 -5.28 3.55 -0.62
N CYS A 171 -4.76 3.95 0.54
CA CYS A 171 -5.26 3.55 1.83
C CYS A 171 -5.88 4.74 2.55
N ARG A 172 -7.22 4.77 2.60
CA ARG A 172 -7.98 5.89 3.15
C ARG A 172 -8.52 5.61 4.53
N ALA A 173 -8.55 6.63 5.38
CA ALA A 173 -9.23 6.54 6.66
C ALA A 173 -10.75 6.51 6.44
N THR A 174 -11.44 5.56 7.07
CA THR A 174 -12.91 5.53 7.10
C THR A 174 -13.40 5.38 8.55
N PRO A 175 -14.69 5.68 8.82
CA PRO A 175 -15.28 5.42 10.14
C PRO A 175 -15.17 3.95 10.61
N PHE A 176 -14.98 3.02 9.67
CA PHE A 176 -14.89 1.59 9.94
C PHE A 176 -13.46 1.05 9.95
N GLY A 177 -12.45 1.89 9.68
CA GLY A 177 -11.05 1.49 9.59
C GLY A 177 -10.40 1.87 8.26
N PRO A 178 -9.12 1.51 8.06
CA PRO A 178 -8.42 1.77 6.81
C PRO A 178 -9.06 1.00 5.64
N ARG A 179 -9.28 1.66 4.50
CA ARG A 179 -9.80 1.07 3.27
C ARG A 179 -8.72 1.10 2.20
N PHE A 180 -8.38 -0.06 1.63
CA PHE A 180 -7.49 -0.13 0.48
C PHE A 180 -8.31 -0.11 -0.82
N GLU A 181 -7.85 0.67 -1.79
CA GLU A 181 -8.37 0.72 -3.16
C GLU A 181 -7.20 0.72 -4.12
N ASP A 182 -7.26 -0.05 -5.20
CA ASP A 182 -6.32 0.18 -6.30
C ASP A 182 -6.72 1.43 -7.13
N ALA A 183 -5.80 1.89 -7.96
CA ALA A 183 -6.03 3.06 -8.81
C ALA A 183 -7.05 2.82 -9.95
N GLU A 184 -7.35 1.56 -10.28
CA GLU A 184 -8.24 1.17 -11.38
C GLU A 184 -9.68 0.93 -10.88
N GLY A 185 -9.87 0.80 -9.56
CA GLY A 185 -11.12 0.45 -8.90
C GLY A 185 -11.47 -1.04 -8.95
N ASP A 186 -10.53 -1.90 -9.36
CA ASP A 186 -10.74 -3.33 -9.59
C ASP A 186 -10.59 -4.15 -8.29
N ALA A 187 -9.72 -3.70 -7.37
CA ALA A 187 -9.56 -4.21 -6.03
C ALA A 187 -9.93 -3.16 -4.98
N GLU A 188 -10.89 -3.49 -4.12
CA GLU A 188 -11.37 -2.66 -3.03
C GLU A 188 -11.54 -3.49 -1.75
N THR A 189 -11.22 -2.93 -0.58
CA THR A 189 -11.66 -3.50 0.70
C THR A 189 -13.19 -3.45 0.80
N LEU A 190 -13.84 -4.61 0.65
CA LEU A 190 -15.30 -4.76 0.69
C LEU A 190 -15.85 -5.20 2.04
N VAL A 191 -15.01 -5.66 2.96
CA VAL A 191 -15.45 -6.25 4.24
C VAL A 191 -14.68 -5.64 5.40
N TYR A 192 -15.43 -5.25 6.43
CA TYR A 192 -14.92 -4.85 7.74
C TYR A 192 -15.45 -5.80 8.80
N HIS A 193 -14.57 -6.45 9.55
CA HIS A 193 -14.93 -7.30 10.68
C HIS A 193 -15.21 -6.42 11.89
N THR A 194 -16.40 -6.48 12.50
CA THR A 194 -16.80 -5.73 13.71
C THR A 194 -16.99 -6.66 14.92
N ASP A 195 -17.19 -6.10 16.11
CA ASP A 195 -17.44 -6.91 17.33
C ASP A 195 -18.72 -7.77 17.22
N ASP A 196 -19.71 -7.33 16.44
CA ASP A 196 -21.03 -7.98 16.28
C ASP A 196 -21.20 -8.70 14.93
N GLY A 197 -20.13 -8.89 14.14
CA GLY A 197 -20.18 -9.58 12.85
C GLY A 197 -19.27 -8.97 11.77
N TRP A 198 -19.78 -8.83 10.55
CA TRP A 198 -19.06 -8.18 9.46
C TRP A 198 -19.95 -7.15 8.75
N LEU A 199 -19.35 -6.04 8.32
CA LEU A 199 -19.94 -5.03 7.46
C LEU A 199 -19.38 -5.21 6.05
N GLN A 200 -20.22 -5.63 5.11
CA GLN A 200 -19.85 -5.70 3.69
C GLN A 200 -20.34 -4.46 2.95
N THR A 201 -19.44 -3.69 2.35
CA THR A 201 -19.80 -2.58 1.47
C THR A 201 -20.23 -3.15 0.12
N THR A 202 -21.54 -3.27 -0.10
CA THR A 202 -22.11 -3.70 -1.40
C THR A 202 -22.09 -2.58 -2.46
N LEU A 203 -21.31 -1.52 -2.25
CA LEU A 203 -21.32 -0.30 -3.06
C LEU A 203 -21.01 -0.57 -4.55
N THR A 204 -20.04 -1.42 -4.84
CA THR A 204 -19.68 -1.80 -6.22
C THR A 204 -20.83 -2.52 -6.93
N TYR A 205 -21.48 -3.47 -6.25
CA TYR A 205 -22.68 -4.14 -6.76
C TYR A 205 -23.83 -3.17 -7.00
N TRP A 206 -24.08 -2.24 -6.08
CA TRP A 206 -25.14 -1.24 -6.27
C TRP A 206 -24.81 -0.24 -7.39
N ARG A 207 -23.54 0.12 -7.58
CA ARG A 207 -23.10 0.94 -8.72
C ARG A 207 -23.42 0.25 -10.03
N GLU A 208 -23.07 -1.02 -10.19
CA GLU A 208 -23.39 -1.80 -11.39
C GLU A 208 -24.90 -1.90 -11.65
N VAL A 209 -25.69 -2.18 -10.60
CA VAL A 209 -27.15 -2.24 -10.69
C VAL A 209 -27.74 -0.88 -11.10
N LEU A 210 -27.22 0.20 -10.53
CA LEU A 210 -27.68 1.56 -10.84
C LEU A 210 -27.29 1.99 -12.25
N GLU A 211 -26.07 1.69 -12.70
CA GLU A 211 -25.63 1.95 -14.08
C GLU A 211 -26.44 1.14 -15.10
N HIS A 212 -26.71 -0.14 -14.80
CA HIS A 212 -27.56 -0.97 -15.65
C HIS A 212 -28.98 -0.38 -15.75
N ARG A 213 -29.55 0.05 -14.62
CA ARG A 213 -30.87 0.70 -14.61
C ARG A 213 -30.87 2.04 -15.33
N ALA A 214 -29.82 2.84 -15.21
CA ALA A 214 -29.68 4.11 -15.93
C ALA A 214 -29.71 3.87 -17.44
N ARG A 215 -28.94 2.90 -17.95
CA ARG A 215 -28.96 2.49 -19.36
C ARG A 215 -30.36 2.06 -19.83
N MET A 216 -31.08 1.28 -19.01
CA MET A 216 -32.46 0.88 -19.34
C MET A 216 -33.43 2.06 -19.36
N HIS A 217 -33.26 3.02 -18.45
CA HIS A 217 -34.08 4.23 -18.40
C HIS A 217 -33.84 5.14 -19.61
N GLU A 218 -32.58 5.32 -20.01
CA GLU A 218 -32.20 6.10 -21.19
C GLU A 218 -32.72 5.45 -22.49
N ALA A 219 -32.61 4.13 -22.62
CA ALA A 219 -33.18 3.39 -23.75
C ALA A 219 -34.72 3.54 -23.82
N SER A 220 -35.40 3.45 -22.68
CA SER A 220 -36.87 3.64 -22.60
C SER A 220 -37.31 5.11 -22.82
N ALA A 221 -36.43 6.08 -22.59
CA ALA A 221 -36.70 7.49 -22.86
C ALA A 221 -36.56 7.82 -24.35
N LEU A 222 -35.58 7.21 -25.04
CA LEU A 222 -35.39 7.34 -26.49
C LEU A 222 -36.57 6.73 -27.28
N GLU A 223 -37.11 5.60 -26.84
CA GLU A 223 -38.31 4.98 -27.43
C GLU A 223 -39.59 5.81 -27.24
N ARG A 224 -39.61 6.72 -26.24
CA ARG A 224 -40.73 7.61 -25.95
C ARG A 224 -40.64 8.97 -26.64
N THR A 225 -39.66 9.20 -27.52
CA THR A 225 -39.62 10.39 -28.36
C THR A 225 -40.83 10.37 -29.30
N PRO A 226 -41.81 11.28 -29.15
CA PRO A 226 -43.00 11.24 -29.99
C PRO A 226 -42.58 11.54 -31.44
N VAL A 227 -42.91 10.64 -32.35
CA VAL A 227 -42.89 10.93 -33.79
C VAL A 227 -43.85 12.11 -34.00
N THR A 228 -43.30 13.29 -34.30
CA THR A 228 -44.08 14.45 -34.76
C THR A 228 -44.67 14.08 -36.12
N SER A 229 -45.85 13.46 -36.10
CA SER A 229 -46.67 13.25 -37.28
C SER A 229 -47.37 14.55 -37.64
N GLY A 230 -46.66 15.40 -38.39
CA GLY A 230 -47.25 16.53 -39.10
C GLY A 230 -47.88 16.04 -40.40
N LEU A 231 -49.18 15.76 -40.38
CA LEU A 231 -49.99 15.53 -41.58
C LEU A 231 -50.56 16.87 -42.08
N ARG A 232 -50.25 17.18 -43.35
CA ARG A 232 -50.91 18.12 -44.28
C ARG A 232 -50.98 19.61 -43.95
#